data_AF-A0A9N9V2X9-F1
#
_entry.id   AF-A0A9N9V2X9-F1
#
_cell.length_a   1.000
_cell.length_b   1.000
_cell.length_c   1.000
_cell.angle_alpha   90.00
_cell.angle_beta   90.00
_cell.angle_gamma   90.00
#
_symmetry.space_group_name_H-M   'P 1'
#
loop_
_entity.id
_entity.type
_entity.pdbx_description
1 polymer ?
#
loop_
_entity_poly.entity_id
_entity_poly.type
_entity_poly.pdbx_seq_one_letter_code
_entity_poly.pdbx_strand_id
1 'polypeptide(L)'
;MGIKLRKLDRSDVRFQEHEQEFNRRWQHRGKYARVQEVFLARDISVSMSVRGIRFNRYRNGAPWMLLYHGTQRACYAGESGDSIHNCSNAECKFCSILKESFKISEAGSRNRHGMFGKGIYTTPIASKADNYAKNHHIRSQFHAIILCRVVCDKPQLMHQADHSLVAPSSDQYNCVTAVTKANGGSVEYPEIVVYRDDAIVPVGVILYTREGWAPRRQAPARGG
;
A
#
# COMPACT_ATOMS: atom_id res chain seq x y z
N MET A 1 0.73 -14.90 -16.75
CA MET A 1 -0.10 -15.37 -15.62
C MET A 1 -0.13 -14.30 -14.53
N GLY A 2 -1.27 -14.11 -13.83
CA GLY A 2 -1.38 -13.18 -12.70
C GLY A 2 -0.77 -13.75 -11.40
N ILE A 3 -0.49 -12.88 -10.42
CA ILE A 3 -0.05 -13.32 -9.09
C ILE A 3 -1.25 -13.91 -8.34
N LYS A 4 -1.11 -15.14 -7.84
CA LYS A 4 -2.15 -15.84 -7.08
C LYS A 4 -1.89 -15.64 -5.58
N LEU A 5 -2.84 -14.99 -4.90
CA LEU A 5 -2.84 -14.83 -3.45
C LEU A 5 -3.67 -15.93 -2.80
N ARG A 6 -3.14 -16.54 -1.74
CA ARG A 6 -3.83 -17.57 -0.95
C ARG A 6 -3.93 -17.13 0.50
N LYS A 7 -5.09 -17.38 1.11
CA LYS A 7 -5.29 -17.20 2.54
C LYS A 7 -4.32 -18.11 3.30
N LEU A 8 -3.70 -17.56 4.34
CA LEU A 8 -2.89 -18.31 5.28
C LEU A 8 -3.77 -18.74 6.45
N ASP A 9 -3.53 -19.94 6.96
CA ASP A 9 -4.12 -20.38 8.22
C ASP A 9 -3.51 -19.59 9.39
N ARG A 10 -4.26 -19.37 10.48
CA ARG A 10 -3.78 -18.63 11.66
C ARG A 10 -2.61 -19.34 12.36
N SER A 11 -2.50 -20.65 12.23
CA SER A 11 -1.37 -21.44 12.72
C SER A 11 -0.14 -21.39 11.81
N ASP A 12 -0.25 -20.85 10.59
CA ASP A 12 0.89 -20.68 9.70
C ASP A 12 1.85 -19.64 10.27
N VAL A 13 3.13 -19.98 10.38
CA VAL A 13 4.17 -19.08 10.90
C VAL A 13 4.20 -17.74 10.14
N ARG A 14 3.94 -17.76 8.83
CA ARG A 14 3.92 -16.54 8.00
C ARG A 14 2.71 -15.65 8.32
N PHE A 15 1.59 -16.24 8.74
CA PHE A 15 0.45 -15.45 9.24
C PHE A 15 0.88 -14.71 10.51
N GLN A 16 1.45 -15.45 11.47
CA GLN A 16 1.85 -14.92 12.77
C GLN A 16 2.91 -13.82 12.64
N GLU A 17 3.91 -14.01 11.78
CA GLU A 17 4.93 -13.00 11.48
C GLU A 17 4.31 -11.72 10.90
N HIS A 18 3.40 -11.85 9.93
CA HIS A 18 2.73 -10.68 9.35
C HIS A 18 1.78 -9.98 10.33
N GLU A 19 1.10 -10.73 11.19
CA GLU A 19 0.26 -10.18 12.25
C GLU A 19 1.08 -9.42 13.29
N GLN A 20 2.18 -10.02 13.78
CA GLN A 20 3.09 -9.39 14.74
C GLN A 20 3.71 -8.11 14.16
N GLU A 21 4.22 -8.18 12.92
CA GLU A 21 4.81 -7.00 12.28
C GLU A 21 3.74 -5.91 12.03
N PHE A 22 2.55 -6.28 11.57
CA PHE A 22 1.45 -5.32 11.41
C PHE A 22 1.12 -4.60 12.72
N ASN A 23 0.99 -5.35 13.82
CA ASN A 23 0.72 -4.79 15.14
C ASN A 23 1.86 -3.87 15.62
N ARG A 24 3.11 -4.27 15.43
CA ARG A 24 4.29 -3.44 15.75
C ARG A 24 4.35 -2.15 14.94
N ARG A 25 3.85 -2.17 13.70
CA ARG A 25 3.77 -1.02 12.79
C ARG A 25 2.46 -0.23 12.93
N TRP A 26 1.62 -0.58 13.90
CA TRP A 26 0.44 0.17 14.27
C TRP A 26 0.78 1.24 15.32
N GLN A 27 1.15 2.44 14.86
CA GLN A 27 1.78 3.48 15.69
C GLN A 27 0.90 4.69 15.98
N HIS A 28 -0.24 4.85 15.31
CA HIS A 28 -1.16 5.95 15.60
C HIS A 28 -1.83 5.75 16.97
N ARG A 29 -1.51 6.64 17.92
CA ARG A 29 -2.09 6.62 19.28
C ARG A 29 -3.61 6.73 19.26
N GLY A 30 -4.27 5.99 20.16
CA GLY A 30 -5.73 5.99 20.31
C GLY A 30 -6.49 5.29 19.16
N LYS A 31 -5.77 4.61 18.26
CA LYS A 31 -6.36 3.84 17.16
C LYS A 31 -5.91 2.41 17.28
N TYR A 32 -6.79 1.47 16.97
CA TYR A 32 -6.53 0.05 17.13
C TYR A 32 -6.90 -0.69 15.86
N ALA A 33 -6.22 -1.81 15.62
CA ALA A 33 -6.58 -2.75 14.58
C ALA A 33 -6.39 -4.18 15.04
N ARG A 34 -7.16 -5.09 14.44
CA ARG A 34 -7.04 -6.52 14.64
C ARG A 34 -6.98 -7.21 13.29
N VAL A 35 -5.88 -7.91 13.03
CA VAL A 35 -5.71 -8.72 11.82
C VAL A 35 -6.74 -9.84 11.82
N GLN A 36 -7.46 -9.93 10.71
CA GLN A 36 -8.46 -10.96 10.49
C GLN A 36 -7.95 -12.02 9.53
N GLU A 37 -7.35 -11.59 8.42
CA GLU A 37 -6.89 -12.47 7.35
C GLU A 37 -5.59 -11.97 6.75
N VAL A 38 -4.72 -12.91 6.38
CA VAL A 38 -3.50 -12.64 5.61
C VAL A 38 -3.55 -13.48 4.34
N PHE A 39 -3.45 -12.81 3.19
CA PHE A 39 -3.31 -13.44 1.90
C PHE A 39 -1.91 -13.17 1.36
N LEU A 40 -1.20 -14.22 0.93
CA LEU A 40 0.18 -14.08 0.45
C LEU A 40 0.39 -14.85 -0.87
N ALA A 41 1.21 -14.27 -1.74
CA ALA A 41 1.71 -14.95 -2.93
C ALA A 41 2.87 -15.88 -2.56
N ARG A 42 2.92 -17.05 -3.20
CA ARG A 42 4.17 -17.83 -3.24
C ARG A 42 5.19 -17.12 -4.14
N ASP A 43 6.47 -17.21 -3.81
CA ASP A 43 7.54 -16.60 -4.60
C ASP A 43 7.51 -16.99 -6.07
N ILE A 44 7.26 -18.27 -6.35
CA ILE A 44 7.13 -18.76 -7.73
C ILE A 44 5.98 -18.08 -8.49
N SER A 45 4.87 -17.76 -7.81
CA SER A 45 3.76 -17.06 -8.45
C SER A 45 4.11 -15.60 -8.74
N VAL A 46 4.93 -14.97 -7.90
CA VAL A 46 5.44 -13.62 -8.15
C VAL A 46 6.43 -13.67 -9.32
N SER A 47 7.47 -14.51 -9.25
CA SER A 47 8.56 -14.56 -10.23
C SER A 47 8.12 -14.96 -11.64
N MET A 48 7.09 -15.80 -11.78
CA MET A 48 6.54 -16.20 -13.10
C MET A 48 5.48 -15.23 -13.64
N SER A 49 5.04 -14.25 -12.86
CA SER A 49 4.09 -13.25 -13.34
C SER A 49 4.79 -12.19 -14.19
N VAL A 50 4.10 -11.65 -15.20
CA VAL A 50 4.66 -10.58 -16.07
C VAL A 50 5.21 -9.41 -15.24
N ARG A 51 4.47 -9.01 -14.20
CA ARG A 51 4.86 -7.93 -13.29
C ARG A 51 6.05 -8.30 -12.40
N GLY A 52 6.15 -9.54 -11.93
CA GLY A 52 7.30 -9.99 -11.15
C GLY A 52 8.57 -10.13 -11.99
N ILE A 53 8.45 -10.53 -13.27
CA ILE A 53 9.56 -10.51 -14.23
C ILE A 53 10.07 -9.07 -14.43
N ARG A 54 9.15 -8.11 -14.66
CA ARG A 54 9.51 -6.68 -14.78
C ARG A 54 10.16 -6.15 -13.50
N PHE A 55 9.58 -6.46 -12.34
CA PHE A 55 10.14 -6.09 -11.04
C PHE A 55 11.55 -6.65 -10.83
N ASN A 56 11.76 -7.94 -11.10
CA ASN A 56 13.07 -8.57 -10.94
C ASN A 56 14.11 -8.00 -11.93
N ARG A 57 13.70 -7.67 -13.15
CA ARG A 57 14.55 -6.98 -14.13
C ARG A 57 14.96 -5.60 -13.65
N TYR A 58 14.01 -4.81 -13.16
CA TYR A 58 14.30 -3.48 -12.61
C TYR A 58 15.21 -3.57 -11.38
N ARG A 59 14.88 -4.50 -10.47
CA ARG A 59 15.65 -4.78 -9.25
C ARG A 59 17.11 -5.09 -9.56
N ASN A 60 17.38 -5.90 -10.58
CA ASN A 60 18.74 -6.30 -10.98
C ASN A 60 19.65 -6.67 -9.78
N GLY A 61 19.13 -7.48 -8.86
CA GLY A 61 19.83 -7.90 -7.64
C GLY A 61 19.65 -6.99 -6.41
N ALA A 62 19.38 -5.69 -6.58
CA ALA A 62 19.20 -4.72 -5.49
C ALA A 62 18.18 -5.20 -4.43
N PRO A 63 18.35 -4.97 -3.13
CA PRO A 63 17.39 -5.45 -2.14
C PRO A 63 16.02 -4.78 -2.30
N TRP A 64 14.98 -5.44 -1.80
CA TRP A 64 13.64 -4.86 -1.70
C TRP A 64 13.17 -4.82 -0.25
N MET A 65 12.28 -3.89 0.06
CA MET A 65 11.57 -3.81 1.33
C MET A 65 10.12 -4.28 1.18
N LEU A 66 9.58 -4.91 2.22
CA LEU A 66 8.15 -5.16 2.31
C LEU A 66 7.46 -3.95 2.94
N LEU A 67 6.59 -3.28 2.19
CA LEU A 67 5.92 -2.04 2.60
C LEU A 67 4.41 -2.13 2.43
N TYR A 68 3.70 -1.28 3.17
CA TYR A 68 2.25 -1.20 3.17
C TYR A 68 1.75 -0.14 2.19
N HIS A 69 0.70 -0.47 1.44
CA HIS A 69 -0.05 0.45 0.60
C HIS A 69 -1.55 0.38 0.94
N GLY A 70 -2.10 1.48 1.44
CA GLY A 70 -3.54 1.62 1.65
C GLY A 70 -4.20 2.28 0.45
N THR A 71 -5.37 1.81 0.08
CA THR A 71 -6.10 2.34 -1.08
C THR A 71 -7.61 2.17 -0.93
N GLN A 72 -8.35 2.68 -1.91
CA GLN A 72 -9.79 2.57 -1.96
C GLN A 72 -10.23 1.15 -2.38
N ARG A 73 -11.11 0.54 -1.59
CA ARG A 73 -11.78 -0.74 -1.85
C ARG A 73 -13.29 -0.50 -1.96
N ALA A 74 -13.88 -0.94 -3.07
CA ALA A 74 -15.31 -0.79 -3.37
C ALA A 74 -15.99 -2.16 -3.59
N CYS A 75 -15.51 -3.18 -2.87
CA CYS A 75 -16.05 -4.54 -2.87
C CYS A 75 -15.68 -5.29 -1.57
N TYR A 76 -16.18 -6.52 -1.42
CA TYR A 76 -15.93 -7.39 -0.26
C TYR A 76 -14.82 -8.42 -0.51
N ALA A 77 -13.94 -8.17 -1.49
CA ALA A 77 -12.94 -9.15 -1.89
C ALA A 77 -12.00 -9.50 -0.72
N GLY A 78 -11.86 -10.81 -0.48
CA GLY A 78 -11.07 -11.40 0.61
C GLY A 78 -11.84 -11.65 1.91
N GLU A 79 -13.08 -11.19 2.06
CA GLU A 79 -13.87 -11.41 3.29
C GLU A 79 -14.43 -12.83 3.42
N SER A 80 -14.38 -13.62 2.35
CA SER A 80 -14.79 -15.02 2.35
C SER A 80 -13.90 -15.87 1.44
N GLY A 81 -13.79 -17.15 1.77
CA GLY A 81 -13.02 -18.14 1.03
C GLY A 81 -11.49 -18.02 1.19
N ASP A 82 -10.77 -18.84 0.43
CA ASP A 82 -9.31 -19.00 0.54
C ASP A 82 -8.52 -18.20 -0.51
N SER A 83 -9.20 -17.42 -1.33
CA SER A 83 -8.60 -16.57 -2.36
C SER A 83 -9.33 -15.26 -2.56
N ILE A 84 -8.61 -14.26 -3.04
CA ILE A 84 -9.17 -12.95 -3.36
C ILE A 84 -9.80 -13.00 -4.76
N HIS A 85 -11.13 -12.90 -4.82
CA HIS A 85 -11.87 -12.73 -6.07
C HIS A 85 -11.99 -11.25 -6.42
N ASN A 86 -11.17 -10.78 -7.36
CA ASN A 86 -11.13 -9.37 -7.72
C ASN A 86 -12.37 -8.96 -8.54
N CYS A 87 -13.10 -7.92 -8.10
CA CYS A 87 -14.23 -7.37 -8.84
C CYS A 87 -13.81 -6.59 -10.10
N SER A 88 -14.76 -6.25 -10.96
CA SER A 88 -14.54 -5.41 -12.15
C SER A 88 -14.97 -3.94 -11.97
N ASN A 89 -15.33 -3.52 -10.75
CA ASN A 89 -15.66 -2.13 -10.44
C ASN A 89 -14.42 -1.23 -10.60
N ALA A 90 -14.48 -0.26 -11.52
CA ALA A 90 -13.40 0.69 -11.82
C ALA A 90 -13.03 1.61 -10.63
N GLU A 91 -13.95 1.81 -9.68
CA GLU A 91 -13.70 2.56 -8.45
C GLU A 91 -12.99 1.74 -7.37
N CYS A 92 -12.85 0.42 -7.57
CA CYS A 92 -12.13 -0.47 -6.65
C CYS A 92 -10.63 -0.51 -6.99
N LYS A 93 -9.91 0.56 -6.61
CA LYS A 93 -8.46 0.66 -6.83
C LYS A 93 -7.69 -0.50 -6.21
N PHE A 94 -8.17 -1.04 -5.09
CA PHE A 94 -7.67 -2.29 -4.50
C PHE A 94 -7.66 -3.46 -5.51
N CYS A 95 -8.79 -3.76 -6.16
CA CYS A 95 -8.86 -4.83 -7.14
C CYS A 95 -8.10 -4.52 -8.43
N SER A 96 -8.10 -3.26 -8.89
CA SER A 96 -7.30 -2.84 -10.04
C SER A 96 -5.80 -3.09 -9.81
N ILE A 97 -5.27 -2.70 -8.64
CA ILE A 97 -3.86 -2.93 -8.28
C ILE A 97 -3.54 -4.43 -8.22
N LEU A 98 -4.41 -5.25 -7.62
CA LEU A 98 -4.18 -6.68 -7.55
C LEU A 98 -4.26 -7.37 -8.94
N LYS A 99 -5.13 -6.90 -9.84
CA LYS A 99 -5.24 -7.43 -11.21
C LYS A 99 -4.09 -6.96 -12.12
N GLU A 100 -3.77 -5.67 -12.07
CA GLU A 100 -2.98 -4.98 -13.10
C GLU A 100 -1.64 -4.42 -12.59
N SER A 101 -1.37 -4.56 -11.29
CA SER A 101 -0.28 -3.86 -10.58
C SER A 101 -0.52 -2.35 -10.46
N PHE A 102 0.46 -1.66 -9.89
CA PHE A 102 0.49 -0.21 -9.82
C PHE A 102 0.76 0.41 -11.20
N LYS A 103 0.14 1.57 -11.43
CA LYS A 103 0.35 2.42 -12.61
C LYS A 103 0.49 3.86 -12.15
N ILE A 104 1.62 4.51 -12.43
CA ILE A 104 1.84 5.92 -12.08
C ILE A 104 0.85 6.82 -12.78
N SER A 105 0.41 6.45 -13.98
CA SER A 105 -0.63 7.19 -14.70
C SER A 105 -1.90 7.36 -13.87
N GLU A 106 -2.23 6.40 -13.01
CA GLU A 106 -3.38 6.38 -12.11
C GLU A 106 -3.12 7.08 -10.76
N ALA A 107 -1.86 7.42 -10.44
CA ALA A 107 -1.51 8.12 -9.22
C ALA A 107 -2.00 9.58 -9.29
N GLY A 108 -2.69 10.06 -8.24
CA GLY A 108 -3.06 11.47 -8.10
C GLY A 108 -4.17 11.99 -9.02
N SER A 109 -4.95 11.11 -9.68
CA SER A 109 -5.92 11.43 -10.75
C SER A 109 -7.09 12.38 -10.42
N ARG A 110 -7.08 13.09 -9.28
CA ARG A 110 -8.09 14.10 -8.91
C ARG A 110 -7.47 15.36 -8.27
N ASN A 111 -6.40 15.90 -8.87
CA ASN A 111 -5.76 17.17 -8.49
C ASN A 111 -5.19 17.22 -7.05
N ARG A 112 -4.85 16.06 -6.48
CA ARG A 112 -4.19 15.96 -5.17
C ARG A 112 -3.07 14.95 -5.27
N HIS A 113 -1.92 15.41 -5.77
CA HIS A 113 -0.67 14.67 -5.61
C HIS A 113 -0.33 14.57 -4.12
N GLY A 114 0.41 13.54 -3.74
CA GLY A 114 0.96 13.47 -2.38
C GLY A 114 2.00 14.59 -2.16
N MET A 115 2.61 14.61 -0.98
CA MET A 115 3.62 15.61 -0.63
C MET A 115 4.85 15.60 -1.54
N PHE A 116 5.08 14.52 -2.29
CA PHE A 116 6.25 14.30 -3.15
C PHE A 116 5.81 13.99 -4.58
N GLY A 117 4.79 14.70 -5.06
CA GLY A 117 4.34 14.66 -6.45
C GLY A 117 3.71 13.32 -6.89
N LYS A 118 3.78 13.05 -8.20
CA LYS A 118 3.08 11.94 -8.87
C LYS A 118 3.91 10.66 -8.84
N GLY A 119 3.78 9.91 -7.76
CA GLY A 119 4.43 8.60 -7.59
C GLY A 119 3.54 7.59 -6.87
N ILE A 120 4.08 6.40 -6.65
CA ILE A 120 3.42 5.31 -5.92
C ILE A 120 3.90 5.38 -4.46
N TYR A 121 2.97 5.68 -3.56
CA TYR A 121 3.24 5.90 -2.15
C TYR A 121 3.10 4.61 -1.35
N THR A 122 4.11 4.32 -0.53
CA THR A 122 4.12 3.21 0.42
C THR A 122 4.71 3.67 1.74
N THR A 123 4.58 2.85 2.78
CA THR A 123 5.11 3.18 4.10
C THR A 123 5.42 1.91 4.88
N PRO A 124 6.44 1.91 5.76
CA PRO A 124 6.64 0.82 6.71
C PRO A 124 5.62 0.85 7.87
N ILE A 125 4.79 1.89 7.98
CA ILE A 125 3.86 2.08 9.10
C ILE A 125 2.44 1.70 8.68
N ALA A 126 1.94 0.55 9.12
CA ALA A 126 0.61 0.02 8.77
C ALA A 126 -0.51 1.02 9.08
N SER A 127 -0.48 1.64 10.27
CA SER A 127 -1.46 2.67 10.65
C SER A 127 -1.37 3.97 9.82
N LYS A 128 -0.23 4.26 9.16
CA LYS A 128 -0.15 5.36 8.17
C LYS A 128 -0.84 4.96 6.88
N ALA A 129 -0.58 3.76 6.37
CA ALA A 129 -1.27 3.22 5.19
C ALA A 129 -2.80 3.17 5.40
N ASP A 130 -3.25 2.86 6.61
CA ASP A 130 -4.66 2.83 7.00
C ASP A 130 -5.43 4.16 6.79
N ASN A 131 -4.74 5.32 6.80
CA ASN A 131 -5.35 6.61 6.44
C ASN A 131 -5.94 6.60 5.00
N TYR A 132 -5.41 5.72 4.14
CA TYR A 132 -5.78 5.60 2.73
C TYR A 132 -6.60 4.33 2.45
N ALA A 133 -6.65 3.38 3.39
CA ALA A 133 -7.51 2.20 3.32
C ALA A 133 -8.97 2.61 3.54
N LYS A 134 -9.72 2.74 2.44
CA LYS A 134 -11.11 3.25 2.47
C LYS A 134 -12.07 2.23 1.90
N ASN A 135 -13.17 2.01 2.63
CA ASN A 135 -14.35 1.34 2.11
C ASN A 135 -15.21 2.37 1.37
N HIS A 136 -15.26 2.27 0.05
CA HIS A 136 -15.94 3.23 -0.82
C HIS A 136 -17.25 2.66 -1.35
N HIS A 137 -18.35 3.35 -1.05
CA HIS A 137 -19.71 2.94 -1.39
C HIS A 137 -20.08 1.52 -0.94
N ILE A 138 -19.40 1.01 0.09
CA ILE A 138 -19.68 -0.29 0.73
C ILE A 138 -19.74 -0.13 2.24
N ARG A 139 -20.48 -1.02 2.90
CA ARG A 139 -20.53 -1.13 4.36
C ARG A 139 -19.84 -2.42 4.77
N SER A 140 -18.54 -2.34 5.03
CA SER A 140 -17.75 -3.45 5.57
C SER A 140 -17.02 -3.02 6.83
N GLN A 141 -16.94 -3.92 7.81
CA GLN A 141 -16.09 -3.74 8.99
C GLN A 141 -14.61 -4.01 8.65
N PHE A 142 -14.35 -4.79 7.60
CA PHE A 142 -13.01 -5.10 7.14
C PHE A 142 -12.44 -3.95 6.33
N HIS A 143 -11.19 -3.64 6.62
CA HIS A 143 -10.32 -2.77 5.85
C HIS A 143 -9.21 -3.62 5.24
N ALA A 144 -8.63 -3.14 4.15
CA ALA A 144 -7.61 -3.87 3.39
C ALA A 144 -6.38 -3.00 3.15
N ILE A 145 -5.21 -3.56 3.44
CA ILE A 145 -3.91 -3.00 3.08
C ILE A 145 -3.18 -4.01 2.19
N ILE A 146 -2.53 -3.51 1.14
CA ILE A 146 -1.74 -4.32 0.22
C ILE A 146 -0.28 -4.34 0.71
N LEU A 147 0.29 -5.54 0.79
CA LEU A 147 1.71 -5.77 1.02
C LEU A 147 2.45 -5.73 -0.31
N CYS A 148 3.51 -4.93 -0.37
CA CYS A 148 4.25 -4.68 -1.60
C CYS A 148 5.74 -4.94 -1.39
N ARG A 149 6.40 -5.61 -2.34
CA ARG A 149 7.86 -5.55 -2.46
C ARG A 149 8.23 -4.29 -3.22
N VAL A 150 9.14 -3.50 -2.68
CA VAL A 150 9.55 -2.20 -3.24
C VAL A 150 11.06 -2.10 -3.29
N VAL A 151 11.62 -1.81 -4.46
CA VAL A 151 13.04 -1.50 -4.62
C VAL A 151 13.25 -0.03 -4.27
N CYS A 152 13.87 0.21 -3.12
CA CYS A 152 14.01 1.54 -2.50
C CYS A 152 15.31 1.68 -1.71
N ASP A 153 16.36 0.98 -2.13
CA ASP A 153 17.68 0.91 -1.48
C ASP A 153 18.53 2.18 -1.67
N LYS A 154 18.12 3.10 -2.55
CA LYS A 154 18.81 4.37 -2.79
C LYS A 154 17.85 5.55 -2.63
N PRO A 155 17.46 5.89 -1.38
CA PRO A 155 16.51 6.95 -1.13
C PRO A 155 17.13 8.34 -1.24
N GLN A 156 16.43 9.25 -1.91
CA GLN A 156 16.60 10.69 -1.71
C GLN A 156 15.80 11.11 -0.48
N LEU A 157 16.48 11.69 0.51
CA LEU A 157 15.83 12.24 1.70
C LEU A 157 15.16 13.58 1.38
N MET A 158 13.87 13.68 1.70
CA MET A 158 13.11 14.92 1.53
C MET A 158 12.68 15.48 2.87
N HIS A 159 13.15 16.70 3.16
CA HIS A 159 12.78 17.42 4.40
C HIS A 159 11.49 18.22 4.25
N GLN A 160 11.20 18.70 3.04
CA GLN A 160 10.02 19.49 2.70
C GLN A 160 9.23 18.84 1.57
N ALA A 161 7.94 19.14 1.50
CA ALA A 161 7.09 18.70 0.41
C ALA A 161 7.52 19.34 -0.91
N ASP A 162 7.51 18.54 -1.97
CA ASP A 162 7.62 18.99 -3.35
C ASP A 162 6.54 18.28 -4.18
N HIS A 163 5.44 19.00 -4.42
CA HIS A 163 4.29 18.48 -5.15
C HIS A 163 4.53 18.33 -6.66
N SER A 164 5.65 18.84 -7.17
CA SER A 164 6.02 18.79 -8.59
C SER A 164 6.81 17.54 -8.98
N LEU A 165 7.30 16.77 -8.00
CA LEU A 165 8.15 15.61 -8.26
C LEU A 165 7.49 14.56 -9.15
N VAL A 166 8.24 14.15 -10.18
CA VAL A 166 7.92 13.03 -11.06
C VAL A 166 9.03 11.97 -11.09
N ALA A 167 10.16 12.25 -10.44
CA ALA A 167 11.31 11.38 -10.23
C ALA A 167 12.20 11.97 -9.11
N PRO A 168 13.14 11.21 -8.54
CA PRO A 168 14.22 11.77 -7.74
C PRO A 168 15.10 12.74 -8.55
N SER A 169 15.93 13.53 -7.88
CA SER A 169 16.76 14.59 -8.48
C SER A 169 17.91 14.08 -9.35
N SER A 170 18.25 12.79 -9.27
CA SER A 170 19.35 12.17 -10.01
C SER A 170 19.24 10.65 -10.03
N ASP A 171 19.85 10.01 -11.02
CA ASP A 171 19.82 8.55 -11.23
C ASP A 171 20.52 7.72 -10.13
N GLN A 172 21.27 8.36 -9.23
CA GLN A 172 21.82 7.68 -8.06
C GLN A 172 20.73 7.26 -7.06
N TYR A 173 19.54 7.86 -7.15
CA TYR A 173 18.39 7.54 -6.31
C TYR A 173 17.33 6.78 -7.11
N ASN A 174 16.64 5.84 -6.46
CA ASN A 174 15.55 5.09 -7.07
C ASN A 174 14.19 5.34 -6.39
N CYS A 175 14.18 6.10 -5.30
CA CYS A 175 12.99 6.48 -4.57
C CYS A 175 13.22 7.77 -3.79
N VAL A 176 12.12 8.33 -3.29
CA VAL A 176 12.12 9.43 -2.32
C VAL A 176 11.62 8.91 -1.00
N THR A 177 12.20 9.37 0.11
CA THR A 177 11.64 9.15 1.44
C THR A 177 11.55 10.44 2.24
N ALA A 178 10.43 10.61 2.93
CA ALA A 178 10.18 11.77 3.75
C ALA A 178 10.85 11.65 5.11
N VAL A 179 11.62 12.66 5.48
CA VAL A 179 12.20 12.77 6.82
C VAL A 179 11.09 13.09 7.82
N THR A 180 11.09 12.40 8.96
CA THR A 180 10.08 12.63 10.00
C THR A 180 10.34 13.91 10.78
N LYS A 181 9.31 14.49 11.40
CA LYS A 181 9.44 15.68 12.27
C LYS A 181 10.42 15.46 13.42
N ALA A 182 10.46 14.26 13.99
CA ALA A 182 11.43 13.88 15.01
C ALA A 182 12.89 14.02 14.53
N ASN A 183 13.11 14.00 13.21
CA ASN A 183 14.41 14.13 12.56
C ASN A 183 14.52 15.41 11.71
N GLY A 184 13.71 16.45 12.00
CA GLY A 184 13.78 17.73 11.30
C GLY A 184 13.14 17.77 9.91
N GLY A 185 12.23 16.84 9.60
CA GLY A 185 11.43 16.85 8.37
C GLY A 185 9.98 17.29 8.58
N SER A 186 9.11 16.96 7.63
CA SER A 186 7.74 17.52 7.54
C SER A 186 6.60 16.53 7.83
N VAL A 187 6.90 15.24 8.01
CA VAL A 187 5.88 14.20 8.21
C VAL A 187 5.98 13.54 9.59
N GLU A 188 4.87 13.05 10.14
CA GLU A 188 4.90 12.31 11.42
C GLU A 188 5.52 10.91 11.27
N TYR A 189 5.22 10.26 10.15
CA TYR A 189 5.63 8.89 9.84
C TYR A 189 6.30 8.86 8.48
N PRO A 190 7.30 7.99 8.25
CA PRO A 190 7.97 7.91 6.96
C PRO A 190 7.00 7.46 5.85
N GLU A 191 7.21 7.99 4.65
CA GLU A 191 6.68 7.43 3.40
C GLU A 191 7.83 7.23 2.42
N ILE A 192 7.65 6.24 1.55
CA ILE A 192 8.57 5.88 0.48
C ILE A 192 7.78 5.98 -0.82
N VAL A 193 8.30 6.77 -1.75
CA VAL A 193 7.67 7.06 -3.05
C VAL A 193 8.58 6.56 -4.15
N VAL A 194 8.04 5.69 -4.99
CA VAL A 194 8.71 5.24 -6.22
C VAL A 194 8.02 5.86 -7.44
N TYR A 195 8.82 6.16 -8.46
CA TYR A 195 8.37 6.82 -9.68
C TYR A 195 8.51 5.92 -10.91
N ARG A 196 8.50 4.59 -10.70
CA ARG A 196 8.34 3.61 -11.77
C ARG A 196 7.38 2.48 -11.40
N ASP A 197 6.58 2.03 -12.37
CA ASP A 197 5.63 0.92 -12.19
C ASP A 197 6.33 -0.41 -11.87
N ASP A 198 7.55 -0.60 -12.36
CA ASP A 198 8.36 -1.81 -12.16
C ASP A 198 9.22 -1.78 -10.89
N ALA A 199 9.23 -0.67 -10.15
CA ALA A 199 9.91 -0.58 -8.85
C ALA A 199 9.13 -1.24 -7.70
N ILE A 200 7.90 -1.68 -7.96
CA ILE A 200 6.98 -2.21 -6.96
C ILE A 200 6.14 -3.36 -7.50
N VAL A 201 5.90 -4.37 -6.65
CA VAL A 201 4.98 -5.46 -6.97
C VAL A 201 4.11 -5.83 -5.76
N PRO A 202 2.78 -5.91 -5.90
CA PRO A 202 1.90 -6.38 -4.83
C PRO A 202 2.10 -7.90 -4.63
N VAL A 203 2.32 -8.31 -3.39
CA VAL A 203 2.62 -9.70 -3.03
C VAL A 203 1.70 -10.28 -1.95
N GLY A 204 0.89 -9.44 -1.31
CA GLY A 204 -0.05 -9.90 -0.29
C GLY A 204 -1.09 -8.86 0.08
N VAL A 205 -2.03 -9.26 0.93
CA VAL A 205 -3.09 -8.43 1.49
C VAL A 205 -3.29 -8.80 2.95
N ILE A 206 -3.45 -7.79 3.80
CA ILE A 206 -3.93 -7.97 5.17
C ILE A 206 -5.34 -7.39 5.24
N LEU A 207 -6.31 -8.20 5.67
CA LEU A 207 -7.62 -7.72 6.09
C LEU A 207 -7.64 -7.57 7.61
N TYR A 208 -8.22 -6.48 8.07
CA TYR A 208 -8.26 -6.15 9.49
C TYR A 208 -9.53 -5.36 9.82
N THR A 209 -9.96 -5.43 11.07
CA THR A 209 -10.93 -4.48 11.64
C THR A 209 -10.17 -3.36 12.33
N ARG A 210 -10.79 -2.19 12.49
CA ARG A 210 -10.16 -1.03 13.14
C ARG A 210 -11.15 -0.22 13.96
N GLU A 211 -10.62 0.44 14.99
CA GLU A 211 -11.35 1.31 15.92
C GLU A 211 -10.57 2.61 16.17
N GLY A 212 -11.24 3.62 16.74
CA GLY A 212 -10.61 4.92 17.04
C GLY A 212 -10.56 5.90 15.86
N TRP A 213 -11.22 5.59 14.74
CA TRP A 213 -11.43 6.53 13.65
C TRP A 213 -12.83 7.13 13.77
N ALA A 214 -12.91 8.44 14.00
CA ALA A 214 -14.18 9.14 13.86
C ALA A 214 -14.68 8.97 12.41
N PRO A 215 -15.97 8.67 12.20
CA PRO A 215 -16.57 8.83 10.88
C PRO A 215 -16.23 10.23 10.38
N ARG A 216 -15.67 10.38 9.18
CA ARG A 216 -15.55 11.71 8.58
C ARG A 216 -16.96 12.28 8.57
N ARG A 217 -17.22 13.33 9.37
CA ARG A 217 -18.47 14.07 9.31
C ARG A 217 -18.69 14.37 7.83
N GLN A 218 -19.80 13.88 7.27
CA GLN A 218 -20.20 14.31 5.94
C GLN A 218 -20.26 15.83 6.02
N ALA A 219 -19.55 16.53 5.14
CA ALA A 219 -19.73 17.96 5.03
C ALA A 219 -21.24 18.18 4.83
N PRO A 220 -21.88 19.11 5.56
CA PRO A 220 -23.28 19.39 5.33
C PRO A 220 -23.46 19.68 3.83
N ALA A 221 -24.46 19.04 3.23
CA ALA A 221 -24.88 19.36 1.88
C ALA A 221 -25.02 20.89 1.83
N ARG A 222 -24.31 21.54 0.91
CA ARG A 222 -24.55 22.96 0.68
C ARG A 222 -26.03 23.06 0.31
N GLY A 223 -26.81 23.67 1.20
CA GLY A 223 -28.22 23.96 0.97
C GLY A 223 -28.37 24.75 -0.32
N GLY A 224 -29.48 24.49 -1.02
CA GLY A 224 -29.79 25.01 -2.35
C GLY A 224 -29.96 26.52 -2.43
#